data_AF-A0A8T0MGD5-F1
#
_entry.id   AF-A0A8T0MGD5-F1
#
_cell.length_a   1.000
_cell.length_b   1.000
_cell.length_c   1.000
_cell.angle_alpha   90.00
_cell.angle_beta   90.00
_cell.angle_gamma   90.00
#
_symmetry.space_group_name_H-M   'P 1'
#
loop_
_entity.id
_entity.type
_entity.pdbx_description
1 polymer ?
#
loop_
_entity_poly.entity_id
_entity_poly.type
_entity_poly.pdbx_seq_one_letter_code
_entity_poly.pdbx_strand_id
1 'polypeptide(L)'
;MAPVDPHSYTDGAHPVVSHAALAFYLDFAASTIHASALLTLSAPHSGDLLLDTRALAVHSVSTAAEPPEPIPFSLAATPDPVLGSALTLTLPPDTTSFRLTFSTSPGASALQWLAPPQTASGHPFVFSQCQSIHARSIFPCHDTPAARITFSLLLNVPSQLSAVAAARHVAHRDPLPSDHRGACDDELWCAPGRIVEEFQMEQSVPPYLFAFAAGGIGFRDLGPRTRVYAEGGDKVLDEAAREFAGVEEMVKVGESLFGPYEWERFDLLVLPPSFPYGGMENPRMVFLTPTVIKGDAAGAQVVAHELAHSWTGNLITNKTNEDFWLNEGFTTYAERRIVEVVQGEERAALNMGIGWRGLNRMMERFKDNMEFTKLKPKMAGIDPDDVYSEVPYEKGFQFLWRIERQIGRPAFDEFLKKYIATFKFQSIDTETFLQFLKKNVPGIENQIDLQLWVEGTGIPPDAMEPDSATYKKICALAAEFKSGKLPSEDEVADWSGQEWELYLENLPTDVEASQVTALDERYKLSESRDYEVKVAFLQLAIPTGCKCYFNEVEKCLKQVGRMKYLRPLYSSLAKCSSEEKMLAQRIFSEAQEFYHPIARSVVEAILSKHS
;
A
#
# COMPACT_ATOMS: atom_id res chain seq x y z
N MET A 1 27.02 3.25 -16.32
CA MET A 1 25.70 3.14 -15.69
C MET A 1 24.61 3.12 -16.74
N ALA A 2 23.86 2.02 -16.78
CA ALA A 2 22.62 1.86 -17.53
C ALA A 2 21.47 1.85 -16.50
N PRO A 3 20.95 3.03 -16.09
CA PRO A 3 19.92 3.09 -15.05
C PRO A 3 18.67 2.34 -15.50
N VAL A 4 18.14 1.50 -14.61
CA VAL A 4 16.94 0.69 -14.88
C VAL A 4 15.66 1.43 -14.49
N ASP A 5 15.75 2.22 -13.44
CA ASP A 5 14.63 2.85 -12.75
C ASP A 5 15.10 4.22 -12.21
N PRO A 6 14.38 5.33 -12.46
CA PRO A 6 14.75 6.63 -11.92
C PRO A 6 14.77 6.69 -10.39
N HIS A 7 14.15 5.73 -9.70
CA HIS A 7 14.09 5.69 -8.24
C HIS A 7 15.08 4.72 -7.59
N SER A 8 16.06 4.19 -8.32
CA SER A 8 17.07 3.28 -7.77
C SER A 8 18.46 3.55 -8.35
N TYR A 9 19.49 3.29 -7.54
CA TYR A 9 20.89 3.28 -7.98
C TYR A 9 21.27 2.00 -8.75
N THR A 10 20.32 1.07 -8.95
CA THR A 10 20.53 -0.18 -9.67
C THR A 10 21.02 0.07 -11.11
N ASP A 11 22.15 -0.54 -11.46
CA ASP A 11 22.72 -0.52 -12.80
C ASP A 11 22.35 -1.80 -13.55
N GLY A 12 21.62 -1.66 -14.67
CA GLY A 12 21.15 -2.78 -15.49
C GLY A 12 22.27 -3.56 -16.19
N ALA A 13 23.50 -3.06 -16.14
CA ALA A 13 24.69 -3.79 -16.59
C ALA A 13 25.22 -4.80 -15.55
N HIS A 14 24.77 -4.73 -14.29
CA HIS A 14 25.24 -5.56 -13.19
C HIS A 14 24.21 -6.65 -12.83
N PRO A 15 24.65 -7.80 -12.29
CA PRO A 15 23.70 -8.78 -11.77
C PRO A 15 23.00 -8.23 -10.52
N VAL A 16 21.69 -8.44 -10.46
CA VAL A 16 20.89 -8.12 -9.29
C VAL A 16 20.99 -9.21 -8.21
N VAL A 17 20.61 -8.87 -6.99
CA VAL A 17 20.43 -9.85 -5.91
C VAL A 17 19.25 -10.76 -6.27
N SER A 18 19.42 -12.07 -6.11
CA SER A 18 18.41 -13.10 -6.37
C SER A 18 17.87 -13.75 -5.09
N HIS A 19 18.67 -13.76 -4.01
CA HIS A 19 18.26 -14.23 -2.69
C HIS A 19 18.87 -13.38 -1.58
N ALA A 20 18.08 -13.11 -0.54
CA ALA A 20 18.52 -12.46 0.69
C ALA A 20 18.27 -13.38 1.90
N ALA A 21 19.32 -13.76 2.62
CA ALA A 21 19.20 -14.47 3.89
C ALA A 21 19.48 -13.51 5.05
N LEU A 22 18.42 -13.16 5.78
CA LEU A 22 18.35 -12.06 6.75
C LEU A 22 18.28 -12.60 8.18
N ALA A 23 19.06 -12.01 9.08
CA ALA A 23 18.98 -12.25 10.52
C ALA A 23 18.85 -10.92 11.24
N PHE A 24 17.72 -10.69 11.91
CA PHE A 24 17.34 -9.42 12.52
C PHE A 24 17.11 -9.60 14.02
N TYR A 25 17.81 -8.80 14.82
CA TYR A 25 17.52 -8.62 16.24
C TYR A 25 16.73 -7.32 16.41
N LEU A 26 15.47 -7.46 16.85
CA LEU A 26 14.60 -6.32 17.10
C LEU A 26 14.85 -5.75 18.51
N ASP A 27 15.43 -4.54 18.54
CA ASP A 27 15.62 -3.74 19.75
C ASP A 27 14.52 -2.66 19.84
N PHE A 28 13.46 -2.99 20.56
CA PHE A 28 12.35 -2.07 20.82
C PHE A 28 12.73 -0.86 21.68
N ALA A 29 13.75 -0.98 22.54
CA ALA A 29 14.16 0.14 23.38
C ALA A 29 14.90 1.20 22.56
N ALA A 30 15.72 0.75 21.61
CA ALA A 30 16.44 1.63 20.68
C ALA A 30 15.64 1.95 19.40
N SER A 31 14.46 1.35 19.18
CA SER A 31 13.71 1.43 17.91
C SER A 31 14.60 1.12 16.70
N THR A 32 15.44 0.09 16.84
CA THR A 32 16.51 -0.23 15.89
C THR A 32 16.52 -1.74 15.63
N ILE A 33 16.86 -2.12 14.40
CA ILE A 33 17.16 -3.50 14.03
C ILE A 33 18.67 -3.64 13.91
N HIS A 34 19.26 -4.55 14.66
CA HIS A 34 20.62 -5.02 14.43
C HIS A 34 20.57 -6.20 13.47
N ALA A 35 21.28 -6.12 12.35
CA ALA A 35 20.99 -6.97 11.20
C ALA A 35 22.25 -7.52 10.51
N SER A 36 22.09 -8.72 9.95
CA SER A 36 23.00 -9.34 9.00
C SER A 36 22.23 -9.76 7.76
N ALA A 37 22.81 -9.53 6.58
CA ALA A 37 22.27 -9.97 5.31
C ALA A 37 23.36 -10.71 4.53
N LEU A 38 23.10 -11.96 4.16
CA LEU A 38 23.85 -12.67 3.12
C LEU A 38 23.07 -12.52 1.81
N LEU A 39 23.64 -11.76 0.87
CA LEU A 39 23.03 -11.49 -0.43
C LEU A 39 23.69 -12.37 -1.49
N THR A 40 22.86 -13.06 -2.28
CA THR A 40 23.29 -13.89 -3.40
C THR A 40 22.96 -13.17 -4.72
N LEU A 41 23.91 -13.12 -5.64
CA LEU A 41 23.74 -12.50 -6.95
C LEU A 41 23.15 -13.48 -7.96
N SER A 42 22.43 -12.96 -8.95
CA SER A 42 21.86 -13.75 -10.06
C SER A 42 22.91 -14.32 -11.01
N ALA A 43 24.09 -13.70 -11.07
CA ALA A 43 25.28 -14.19 -11.76
C ALA A 43 26.55 -13.73 -11.02
N PRO A 44 27.70 -14.42 -11.18
CA PRO A 44 28.97 -13.95 -10.64
C PRO A 44 29.32 -12.55 -11.13
N HIS A 45 29.88 -11.71 -10.26
CA HIS A 45 30.29 -10.33 -10.57
C HIS A 45 31.67 -10.02 -10.02
N SER A 46 32.32 -9.01 -10.60
CA SER A 46 33.62 -8.50 -10.16
C SER A 46 33.66 -6.99 -10.27
N GLY A 47 34.30 -6.32 -9.33
CA GLY A 47 34.37 -4.86 -9.31
C GLY A 47 33.15 -4.21 -8.65
N ASP A 48 32.80 -3.02 -9.10
CA ASP A 48 31.83 -2.19 -8.37
C ASP A 48 30.39 -2.73 -8.49
N LEU A 49 29.69 -2.76 -7.36
CA LEU A 49 28.25 -3.04 -7.24
C LEU A 49 27.59 -1.94 -6.41
N LEU A 50 26.45 -1.43 -6.89
CA LEU A 50 25.67 -0.39 -6.22
C LEU A 50 24.42 -1.00 -5.59
N LEU A 51 24.16 -0.64 -4.33
CA LEU A 51 22.91 -0.97 -3.62
C LEU A 51 22.26 0.32 -3.11
N ASP A 52 20.94 0.32 -3.04
CA ASP A 52 20.15 1.36 -2.42
C ASP A 52 20.20 1.21 -0.89
N THR A 53 20.41 2.34 -0.20
CA THR A 53 20.28 2.43 1.25
C THR A 53 19.62 3.74 1.66
N ARG A 54 18.95 3.78 2.81
CA ARG A 54 18.46 5.03 3.41
C ARG A 54 18.56 4.95 4.92
N ALA A 55 19.31 5.87 5.53
CA ALA A 55 19.49 5.95 6.98
C ALA A 55 19.92 4.61 7.63
N LEU A 56 20.80 3.86 6.94
CA LEU A 56 21.40 2.63 7.47
C LEU A 56 22.83 2.90 7.93
N ALA A 57 23.21 2.33 9.08
CA ALA A 57 24.60 2.28 9.52
C ALA A 57 25.21 0.94 9.09
N VAL A 58 26.00 0.94 8.01
CA VAL A 58 26.71 -0.26 7.53
C VAL A 58 28.01 -0.42 8.31
N HIS A 59 28.15 -1.53 9.04
CA HIS A 59 29.27 -1.79 9.93
C HIS A 59 30.39 -2.56 9.24
N SER A 60 30.04 -3.58 8.45
CA SER A 60 31.02 -4.37 7.71
C SER A 60 30.41 -5.00 6.45
N VAL A 61 31.28 -5.29 5.47
CA VAL A 61 30.97 -6.08 4.29
C VAL A 61 32.08 -7.11 4.11
N SER A 62 31.74 -8.36 3.85
CA SER A 62 32.70 -9.45 3.68
C SER A 62 32.26 -10.49 2.67
N THR A 63 33.21 -11.30 2.20
CA THR A 63 32.93 -12.48 1.37
C THR A 63 32.09 -13.49 2.15
N ALA A 64 31.29 -14.29 1.44
CA ALA A 64 30.57 -15.41 2.05
C ALA A 64 31.46 -16.63 2.39
N ALA A 65 32.75 -16.61 2.05
CA ALA A 65 33.70 -17.67 2.36
C ALA A 65 34.03 -17.74 3.87
N GLU A 66 34.50 -18.90 4.31
CA GLU A 66 35.00 -19.11 5.66
C GLU A 66 36.52 -19.41 5.58
N PRO A 67 37.40 -18.56 6.14
CA PRO A 67 37.10 -17.35 6.92
C PRO A 67 36.62 -16.17 6.05
N PRO A 68 35.81 -15.23 6.60
CA PRO A 68 35.32 -14.09 5.85
C PRO A 68 36.43 -13.06 5.58
N GLU A 69 36.60 -12.69 4.31
CA GLU A 69 37.52 -11.63 3.89
C GLU A 69 36.79 -10.29 3.73
N PRO A 70 37.33 -9.17 4.24
CA PRO A 70 36.69 -7.86 4.11
C PRO A 70 36.55 -7.41 2.64
N ILE A 71 35.38 -6.87 2.30
CA ILE A 71 35.10 -6.24 1.02
C ILE A 71 35.08 -4.71 1.22
N PRO A 72 35.87 -3.95 0.45
CA PRO A 72 35.81 -2.48 0.51
C PRO A 72 34.42 -1.96 0.13
N PHE A 73 33.91 -1.02 0.92
CA PHE A 73 32.65 -0.34 0.64
C PHE A 73 32.74 1.16 0.93
N SER A 74 31.87 1.93 0.30
CA SER A 74 31.66 3.34 0.62
C SER A 74 30.19 3.71 0.51
N LEU A 75 29.74 4.62 1.38
CA LEU A 75 28.42 5.24 1.30
C LEU A 75 28.57 6.65 0.73
N ALA A 76 27.65 7.05 -0.14
CA ALA A 76 27.61 8.41 -0.67
C ALA A 76 27.55 9.44 0.49
N ALA A 77 28.48 10.41 0.48
CA ALA A 77 28.66 11.37 1.58
C ALA A 77 27.45 12.28 1.78
N THR A 78 26.74 12.61 0.70
CA THR A 78 25.51 13.40 0.73
C THR A 78 24.35 12.50 0.28
N PRO A 79 23.40 12.17 1.17
CA PRO A 79 22.19 11.46 0.79
C PRO A 79 21.36 12.27 -0.20
N ASP A 80 20.84 11.62 -1.23
CA ASP A 80 19.79 12.14 -2.08
C ASP A 80 18.47 12.21 -1.27
N PRO A 81 17.70 13.30 -1.36
CA PRO A 81 16.48 13.47 -0.58
C PRO A 81 15.40 12.44 -0.91
N VAL A 82 15.37 11.91 -2.15
CA VAL A 82 14.42 10.89 -2.58
C VAL A 82 15.07 9.51 -2.48
N LEU A 83 16.28 9.32 -2.98
CA LEU A 83 16.85 7.97 -3.14
C LEU A 83 17.57 7.44 -1.89
N GLY A 84 17.97 8.32 -0.96
CA GLY A 84 18.87 7.98 0.14
C GLY A 84 20.33 7.99 -0.29
N SER A 85 21.14 7.05 0.21
CA SER A 85 22.57 6.96 -0.08
C SER A 85 22.88 5.74 -0.92
N ALA A 86 23.63 5.92 -2.01
CA ALA A 86 24.21 4.80 -2.74
C ALA A 86 25.29 4.13 -1.88
N LEU A 87 25.20 2.80 -1.74
CA LEU A 87 26.24 1.94 -1.17
C LEU A 87 27.02 1.29 -2.31
N THR A 88 28.29 1.65 -2.46
CA THR A 88 29.18 1.07 -3.47
C THR A 88 30.09 0.04 -2.82
N LEU A 89 30.07 -1.19 -3.32
CA LEU A 89 30.94 -2.30 -2.92
C LEU A 89 31.95 -2.59 -4.02
N THR A 90 33.20 -2.89 -3.69
CA THR A 90 34.18 -3.36 -4.68
C THR A 90 34.39 -4.86 -4.52
N LEU A 91 33.61 -5.65 -5.27
CA LEU A 91 33.57 -7.10 -5.15
C LEU A 91 34.84 -7.77 -5.71
N PRO A 92 35.41 -8.76 -5.00
CA PRO A 92 36.46 -9.64 -5.53
C PRO A 92 36.02 -10.36 -6.81
N PRO A 93 36.98 -10.92 -7.59
CA PRO A 93 36.67 -11.69 -8.78
C PRO A 93 35.67 -12.82 -8.53
N ASP A 94 34.74 -13.01 -9.47
CA ASP A 94 33.74 -14.09 -9.49
C ASP A 94 32.89 -14.19 -8.21
N THR A 95 32.62 -13.06 -7.55
CA THR A 95 31.77 -13.02 -6.35
C THR A 95 30.34 -13.43 -6.69
N THR A 96 29.84 -14.46 -6.01
CA THR A 96 28.45 -14.94 -6.15
C THR A 96 27.57 -14.54 -4.96
N SER A 97 28.18 -14.30 -3.81
CA SER A 97 27.49 -13.83 -2.60
C SER A 97 28.43 -13.09 -1.66
N PHE A 98 27.87 -12.21 -0.85
CA PHE A 98 28.58 -11.41 0.14
C PHE A 98 27.67 -11.13 1.34
N ARG A 99 28.30 -10.89 2.49
CA ARG A 99 27.61 -10.61 3.75
C ARG A 99 27.79 -9.14 4.12
N LEU A 100 26.73 -8.53 4.64
CA LEU A 100 26.77 -7.22 5.29
C LEU A 100 26.25 -7.33 6.71
N THR A 101 26.85 -6.57 7.62
CA THR A 101 26.27 -6.29 8.94
C THR A 101 25.96 -4.79 9.04
N PHE A 102 24.79 -4.47 9.56
CA PHE A 102 24.29 -3.09 9.59
C PHE A 102 23.24 -2.93 10.68
N SER A 103 22.84 -1.69 10.93
CA SER A 103 21.68 -1.39 11.75
C SER A 103 20.78 -0.34 11.10
N THR A 104 19.48 -0.46 11.34
CA THR A 104 18.51 0.56 10.92
C THR A 104 18.63 1.81 11.82
N SER A 105 17.96 2.88 11.41
CA SER A 105 17.76 4.08 12.23
C SER A 105 16.39 4.05 12.90
N PRO A 106 16.20 4.69 14.07
CA PRO A 106 14.86 5.00 14.61
C PRO A 106 13.99 5.80 13.62
N GLY A 107 14.62 6.55 12.71
CA GLY A 107 13.97 7.28 11.63
C GLY A 107 13.88 6.50 10.30
N ALA A 108 14.04 5.17 10.30
CA ALA A 108 13.89 4.36 9.09
C ALA A 108 12.49 4.54 8.50
N SER A 109 12.41 5.03 7.25
CA SER A 109 11.14 5.41 6.63
C SER A 109 10.16 4.25 6.43
N ALA A 110 10.66 3.01 6.34
CA ALA A 110 9.82 1.82 6.21
C ALA A 110 9.27 1.31 7.53
N LEU A 111 9.77 1.75 8.68
CA LEU A 111 9.44 1.13 9.97
C LEU A 111 8.64 2.10 10.82
N GLN A 112 7.55 1.61 11.41
CA GLN A 112 6.90 2.31 12.50
C GLN A 112 7.03 1.50 13.78
N TRP A 113 7.75 2.07 14.74
CA TRP A 113 7.85 1.56 16.10
C TRP A 113 6.79 2.24 16.97
N LEU A 114 6.00 1.44 17.67
CA LEU A 114 4.91 1.88 18.52
C LEU A 114 5.20 1.47 19.96
N ALA A 115 5.17 2.44 20.86
CA ALA A 115 5.27 2.20 22.29
C ALA A 115 3.98 1.55 22.81
N PRO A 116 4.03 0.81 23.95
CA PRO A 116 2.86 0.13 24.51
C PRO A 116 1.57 0.98 24.58
N PRO A 117 1.59 2.27 24.98
CA PRO A 117 0.37 3.10 25.03
C PRO A 117 -0.28 3.39 23.67
N GLN A 118 0.43 3.18 22.57
CA GLN A 118 -0.06 3.38 21.19
C GLN A 118 -0.70 2.12 20.61
N THR A 119 -0.76 1.04 21.39
CA THR A 119 -1.15 -0.30 20.94
C THR A 119 -2.34 -0.79 21.76
N ALA A 120 -3.22 -1.60 21.17
CA ALA A 120 -4.40 -2.10 21.88
C ALA A 120 -4.07 -3.28 22.82
N SER A 121 -2.99 -4.02 22.54
CA SER A 121 -2.48 -5.12 23.36
C SER A 121 -1.70 -4.67 24.59
N GLY A 122 -1.23 -3.42 24.63
CA GLY A 122 -0.35 -2.93 25.69
C GLY A 122 1.09 -3.49 25.61
N HIS A 123 1.47 -4.05 24.47
CA HIS A 123 2.83 -4.48 24.14
C HIS A 123 3.43 -3.57 23.07
N PRO A 124 4.75 -3.37 23.01
CA PRO A 124 5.33 -2.62 21.90
C PRO A 124 5.07 -3.34 20.58
N PHE A 125 4.97 -2.58 19.50
CA PHE A 125 4.66 -3.11 18.17
C PHE A 125 5.56 -2.48 17.12
N VAL A 126 5.95 -3.24 16.11
CA VAL A 126 6.66 -2.72 14.93
C VAL A 126 6.09 -3.37 13.69
N PHE A 127 5.93 -2.59 12.62
CA PHE A 127 5.63 -3.12 11.29
C PHE A 127 6.41 -2.38 10.22
N SER A 128 6.56 -3.04 9.07
CA SER A 128 7.16 -2.48 7.87
C SER A 128 6.13 -2.01 6.85
N GLN A 129 6.46 -0.97 6.08
CA GLN A 129 5.82 -0.54 4.84
C GLN A 129 6.92 -0.19 3.83
N CYS A 130 7.16 -1.07 2.85
CA CYS A 130 8.28 -0.92 1.93
C CYS A 130 7.92 -0.23 0.61
N GLN A 131 6.66 -0.28 0.17
CA GLN A 131 6.21 0.43 -1.03
C GLN A 131 6.21 1.95 -0.78
N SER A 132 6.76 2.77 -1.68
CA SER A 132 7.32 2.37 -3.01
C SER A 132 8.82 2.03 -2.99
N ILE A 133 9.61 2.75 -2.19
CA ILE A 133 11.09 2.70 -2.22
C ILE A 133 11.71 2.75 -0.81
N HIS A 134 11.10 2.07 0.15
CA HIS A 134 11.53 2.10 1.55
C HIS A 134 12.22 0.82 2.01
N ALA A 135 12.24 -0.26 1.21
CA ALA A 135 12.96 -1.48 1.57
C ALA A 135 14.45 -1.19 1.86
N ARG A 136 15.03 -0.23 1.13
CA ARG A 136 16.38 0.33 1.35
C ARG A 136 16.63 0.94 2.73
N SER A 137 15.58 1.24 3.50
CA SER A 137 15.68 1.71 4.90
C SER A 137 15.61 0.59 5.93
N ILE A 138 15.37 -0.65 5.49
CA ILE A 138 15.45 -1.87 6.31
C ILE A 138 16.74 -2.61 6.03
N PHE A 139 17.09 -2.85 4.76
CA PHE A 139 18.32 -3.55 4.38
C PHE A 139 18.86 -3.06 3.03
N PRO A 140 20.19 -3.11 2.79
CA PRO A 140 20.77 -2.76 1.50
C PRO A 140 20.29 -3.71 0.40
N CYS A 141 19.71 -3.18 -0.68
CA CYS A 141 19.17 -3.97 -1.78
C CYS A 141 19.13 -3.20 -3.10
N HIS A 142 18.78 -3.88 -4.20
CA HIS A 142 18.40 -3.24 -5.46
C HIS A 142 16.92 -2.85 -5.34
N ASP A 143 16.62 -1.72 -4.72
CA ASP A 143 15.26 -1.32 -4.32
C ASP A 143 14.48 -0.70 -5.50
N THR A 144 14.24 -1.55 -6.49
CA THR A 144 13.46 -1.29 -7.69
C THR A 144 12.55 -2.48 -7.94
N PRO A 145 11.30 -2.28 -8.40
CA PRO A 145 10.41 -3.40 -8.71
C PRO A 145 10.86 -4.18 -9.96
N ALA A 146 11.82 -3.66 -10.74
CA ALA A 146 12.51 -4.42 -11.80
C ALA A 146 13.37 -5.58 -11.26
N ALA A 147 13.87 -5.48 -10.03
CA ALA A 147 14.61 -6.54 -9.37
C ALA A 147 13.64 -7.41 -8.55
N ARG A 148 13.88 -8.72 -8.50
CA ARG A 148 13.05 -9.66 -7.72
C ARG A 148 13.94 -10.61 -6.94
N ILE A 149 13.59 -10.83 -5.67
CA ILE A 149 14.34 -11.63 -4.70
C ILE A 149 13.47 -12.74 -4.11
N THR A 150 14.08 -13.85 -3.77
CA THR A 150 13.57 -14.75 -2.72
C THR A 150 14.21 -14.36 -1.38
N PHE A 151 13.65 -14.76 -0.25
CA PHE A 151 14.30 -14.47 1.03
C PHE A 151 14.07 -15.53 2.11
N SER A 152 15.03 -15.61 3.04
CA SER A 152 14.89 -16.28 4.33
C SER A 152 15.10 -15.25 5.43
N LEU A 153 14.32 -15.36 6.51
CA LEU A 153 14.30 -14.35 7.56
C LEU A 153 14.25 -15.01 8.94
N LEU A 154 15.23 -14.67 9.78
CA LEU A 154 15.23 -14.95 11.20
C LEU A 154 14.91 -13.66 11.95
N LEU A 155 13.73 -13.59 12.57
CA LEU A 155 13.32 -12.48 13.43
C LEU A 155 13.50 -12.90 14.89
N ASN A 156 14.53 -12.35 15.52
CA ASN A 156 14.71 -12.47 16.95
C ASN A 156 13.88 -11.37 17.64
N VAL A 157 12.94 -11.77 18.51
CA VAL A 157 12.00 -10.90 19.25
C VAL A 157 11.96 -11.25 20.73
N PRO A 158 11.49 -10.34 21.62
CA PRO A 158 11.13 -10.72 22.98
C PRO A 158 10.08 -11.83 23.00
N SER A 159 10.26 -12.84 23.85
CA SER A 159 9.46 -14.07 23.94
C SER A 159 7.97 -13.87 24.24
N GLN A 160 7.58 -12.70 24.77
CA GLN A 160 6.19 -12.30 24.97
C GLN A 160 5.50 -11.77 23.70
N LEU A 161 6.24 -11.58 22.61
CA LEU A 161 5.73 -11.10 21.34
C LEU A 161 5.73 -12.25 20.32
N SER A 162 4.94 -12.07 19.26
CA SER A 162 4.97 -12.92 18.08
C SER A 162 5.29 -12.07 16.85
N ALA A 163 5.83 -12.71 15.82
CA ALA A 163 6.08 -12.06 14.54
C ALA A 163 5.31 -12.72 13.40
N VAL A 164 5.00 -11.94 12.39
CA VAL A 164 4.50 -12.40 11.09
C VAL A 164 5.32 -11.75 9.99
N ALA A 165 5.40 -12.40 8.84
CA ALA A 165 6.08 -11.87 7.67
C ALA A 165 5.34 -12.24 6.39
N ALA A 166 5.64 -11.52 5.31
CA ALA A 166 5.20 -11.82 3.95
C ALA A 166 5.92 -13.05 3.38
N ALA A 167 5.84 -14.18 4.10
CA ALA A 167 6.63 -15.39 3.91
C ALA A 167 6.03 -16.57 4.69
N ARG A 168 6.39 -17.80 4.30
CA ARG A 168 6.01 -19.03 5.02
C ARG A 168 6.66 -19.03 6.39
N HIS A 169 5.86 -19.15 7.44
CA HIS A 169 6.37 -19.43 8.78
C HIS A 169 6.90 -20.87 8.82
N VAL A 170 8.15 -21.02 9.26
CA VAL A 170 8.90 -22.28 9.27
C VAL A 170 9.02 -22.82 10.69
N ALA A 171 9.45 -21.98 11.63
CA ALA A 171 9.69 -22.40 13.00
C ALA A 171 9.56 -21.25 14.00
N HIS A 172 9.16 -21.61 15.21
CA HIS A 172 9.22 -20.79 16.43
C HIS A 172 10.10 -21.55 17.42
N ARG A 173 11.27 -21.00 17.79
CA ARG A 173 12.26 -21.74 18.57
C ARG A 173 13.19 -20.82 19.36
N ASP A 174 13.87 -21.41 20.35
CA ASP A 174 14.93 -20.73 21.09
C ASP A 174 16.05 -20.27 20.14
N PRO A 175 16.68 -19.11 20.41
CA PRO A 175 17.79 -18.62 19.61
C PRO A 175 19.00 -19.57 19.70
N LEU A 176 19.66 -19.80 18.56
CA LEU A 176 20.94 -20.50 18.50
C LEU A 176 22.07 -19.49 18.26
N PRO A 177 23.27 -19.68 18.84
CA PRO A 177 24.42 -18.80 18.60
C PRO A 177 24.68 -18.58 17.09
N SER A 178 24.66 -19.63 16.27
CA SER A 178 24.90 -19.48 14.83
C SER A 178 23.86 -18.64 14.05
N ASP A 179 22.69 -18.35 14.61
CA ASP A 179 21.61 -17.63 13.92
C ASP A 179 21.92 -16.14 13.70
N HIS A 180 22.66 -15.49 14.61
CA HIS A 180 22.86 -14.03 14.55
C HIS A 180 23.65 -13.60 13.31
N ARG A 181 24.55 -14.46 12.81
CA ARG A 181 25.32 -14.24 11.57
C ARG A 181 26.06 -12.90 11.53
N GLY A 182 26.51 -12.40 12.67
CA GLY A 182 27.15 -11.10 12.85
C GLY A 182 26.20 -9.90 13.04
N ALA A 183 24.87 -10.12 13.14
CA ALA A 183 23.90 -9.05 13.38
C ALA A 183 24.13 -8.34 14.73
N CYS A 184 24.43 -9.12 15.77
CA CYS A 184 24.88 -8.69 17.09
C CYS A 184 25.76 -9.78 17.71
N ASP A 185 26.19 -9.61 18.97
CA ASP A 185 26.97 -10.62 19.70
C ASP A 185 26.09 -11.79 20.18
N ASP A 186 26.72 -12.96 20.36
CA ASP A 186 26.07 -14.20 20.82
C ASP A 186 25.28 -14.00 22.13
N GLU A 187 25.86 -13.28 23.10
CA GLU A 187 25.23 -13.00 24.38
C GLU A 187 23.95 -12.17 24.24
N LEU A 188 23.88 -11.28 23.25
CA LEU A 188 22.71 -10.46 22.99
C LEU A 188 21.64 -11.25 22.24
N TRP A 189 22.03 -12.00 21.21
CA TRP A 189 21.11 -12.81 20.43
C TRP A 189 20.43 -13.91 21.27
N CYS A 190 21.21 -14.58 22.12
CA CYS A 190 20.75 -15.65 22.99
C CYS A 190 20.38 -15.17 24.41
N ALA A 191 20.15 -13.86 24.59
CA ALA A 191 19.77 -13.30 25.88
C ALA A 191 18.47 -13.96 26.41
N PRO A 192 18.32 -14.13 27.75
CA PRO A 192 17.10 -14.68 28.33
C PRO A 192 15.85 -13.90 27.92
N GLY A 193 14.76 -14.61 27.61
CA GLY A 193 13.50 -14.01 27.20
C GLY A 193 13.45 -13.58 25.73
N ARG A 194 14.33 -14.11 24.88
CA ARG A 194 14.30 -13.96 23.42
C ARG A 194 13.81 -15.25 22.75
N ILE A 195 13.19 -15.10 21.58
CA ILE A 195 12.75 -16.19 20.72
C ILE A 195 13.04 -15.84 19.26
N VAL A 196 13.24 -16.84 18.40
CA VAL A 196 13.42 -16.65 16.95
C VAL A 196 12.20 -17.20 16.21
N GLU A 197 11.62 -16.34 15.38
CA GLU A 197 10.61 -16.69 14.37
C GLU A 197 11.30 -16.79 13.00
N GLU A 198 11.20 -17.96 12.37
CA GLU A 198 11.86 -18.27 11.10
C GLU A 198 10.84 -18.25 9.95
N PHE A 199 11.17 -17.55 8.87
CA PHE A 199 10.34 -17.42 7.69
C PHE A 199 11.09 -17.68 6.39
N GLN A 200 10.38 -18.16 5.38
CA GLN A 200 10.91 -18.40 4.04
C GLN A 200 9.94 -17.97 2.95
N MET A 201 10.40 -17.13 2.03
CA MET A 201 9.70 -16.76 0.80
C MET A 201 10.45 -17.38 -0.38
N GLU A 202 9.88 -18.47 -0.92
CA GLU A 202 10.45 -19.22 -2.06
C GLU A 202 10.00 -18.64 -3.40
N GLN A 203 8.89 -17.90 -3.43
CA GLN A 203 8.45 -17.19 -4.62
C GLN A 203 9.27 -15.90 -4.76
N SER A 204 9.73 -15.62 -5.98
CA SER A 204 10.46 -14.38 -6.26
C SER A 204 9.50 -13.19 -6.17
N VAL A 205 9.89 -12.14 -5.45
CA VAL A 205 9.10 -10.91 -5.22
C VAL A 205 9.97 -9.67 -5.34
N PRO A 206 9.45 -8.54 -5.84
CA PRO A 206 10.16 -7.26 -5.76
C PRO A 206 10.40 -6.83 -4.29
N PRO A 207 11.49 -6.12 -3.96
CA PRO A 207 11.83 -5.76 -2.58
C PRO A 207 10.76 -4.98 -1.82
N TYR A 208 9.92 -4.21 -2.51
CA TYR A 208 8.82 -3.47 -1.87
C TYR A 208 7.76 -4.39 -1.21
N LEU A 209 7.71 -5.67 -1.58
CA LEU A 209 6.83 -6.68 -0.97
C LEU A 209 7.48 -7.41 0.21
N PHE A 210 8.73 -7.08 0.56
CA PHE A 210 9.29 -7.52 1.83
C PHE A 210 8.51 -6.87 2.97
N ALA A 211 7.90 -7.67 3.83
CA ALA A 211 7.24 -7.14 5.01
C ALA A 211 7.31 -8.07 6.22
N PHE A 212 7.31 -7.46 7.40
CA PHE A 212 7.11 -8.14 8.67
C PHE A 212 6.42 -7.23 9.69
N ALA A 213 5.87 -7.83 10.72
CA ALA A 213 5.40 -7.16 11.92
C ALA A 213 5.70 -8.00 13.16
N ALA A 214 5.92 -7.34 14.30
CA ALA A 214 6.14 -8.01 15.58
C ALA A 214 5.48 -7.25 16.71
N GLY A 215 4.79 -7.96 17.60
CA GLY A 215 4.12 -7.39 18.77
C GLY A 215 3.16 -8.37 19.44
N GLY A 216 2.17 -7.83 20.17
CA GLY A 216 1.11 -8.62 20.82
C GLY A 216 0.06 -9.14 19.82
N ILE A 217 0.47 -10.05 18.94
CA ILE A 217 -0.33 -10.56 17.81
C ILE A 217 -1.02 -11.87 18.18
N GLY A 218 -2.34 -11.91 18.06
CA GLY A 218 -3.12 -13.16 18.06
C GLY A 218 -3.70 -13.48 16.69
N PHE A 219 -4.47 -14.57 16.57
CA PHE A 219 -5.09 -14.95 15.29
C PHE A 219 -6.44 -15.67 15.43
N ARG A 220 -7.18 -15.73 14.31
CA ARG A 220 -8.36 -16.56 14.06
C ARG A 220 -8.30 -17.12 12.65
N ASP A 221 -8.55 -18.42 12.49
CA ASP A 221 -8.70 -19.03 11.17
C ASP A 221 -10.03 -18.60 10.53
N LEU A 222 -9.98 -18.20 9.26
CA LEU A 222 -11.16 -17.82 8.45
C LEU A 222 -11.57 -18.95 7.50
N GLY A 223 -10.61 -19.82 7.16
CA GLY A 223 -10.80 -20.90 6.22
C GLY A 223 -9.59 -21.84 6.17
N PRO A 224 -9.54 -22.76 5.19
CA PRO A 224 -8.47 -23.76 5.09
C PRO A 224 -7.08 -23.16 4.84
N ARG A 225 -7.01 -21.98 4.21
CA ARG A 225 -5.75 -21.30 3.85
C ARG A 225 -5.79 -19.79 4.11
N THR A 226 -6.75 -19.34 4.93
CA THR A 226 -6.99 -17.94 5.24
C THR A 226 -7.11 -17.77 6.75
N ARG A 227 -6.45 -16.74 7.28
CA ARG A 227 -6.40 -16.41 8.71
C ARG A 227 -6.33 -14.90 8.87
N VAL A 228 -6.93 -14.38 9.93
CA VAL A 228 -6.73 -13.00 10.36
C VAL A 228 -5.88 -12.97 11.62
N TYR A 229 -4.90 -12.09 11.60
CA TYR A 229 -4.04 -11.70 12.71
C TYR A 229 -4.42 -10.27 13.13
N ALA A 230 -4.26 -9.95 14.41
CA ALA A 230 -4.47 -8.58 14.90
C ALA A 230 -3.70 -8.28 16.18
N GLU A 231 -3.37 -7.01 16.33
CA GLU A 231 -2.86 -6.36 17.54
C GLU A 231 -4.08 -5.79 18.29
N GLY A 232 -4.50 -6.40 19.41
CA GLY A 232 -5.71 -5.93 20.14
C GLY A 232 -6.51 -6.98 20.90
N GLY A 233 -5.96 -8.19 21.05
CA GLY A 233 -6.58 -9.27 21.82
C GLY A 233 -7.87 -9.80 21.18
N ASP A 234 -8.64 -10.56 21.98
CA ASP A 234 -9.77 -11.33 21.46
C ASP A 234 -10.88 -10.46 20.85
N LYS A 235 -11.10 -9.24 21.36
CA LYS A 235 -12.17 -8.37 20.83
C LYS A 235 -11.91 -7.97 19.37
N VAL A 236 -10.74 -7.41 19.07
CA VAL A 236 -10.40 -6.98 17.71
C VAL A 236 -10.31 -8.19 16.77
N LEU A 237 -9.77 -9.31 17.27
CA LEU A 237 -9.72 -10.57 16.51
C LEU A 237 -11.11 -11.09 16.14
N ASP A 238 -12.06 -11.07 17.08
CA ASP A 238 -13.42 -11.57 16.83
C ASP A 238 -14.21 -10.62 15.92
N GLU A 239 -13.98 -9.31 16.03
CA GLU A 239 -14.55 -8.30 15.11
C GLU A 239 -13.99 -8.47 13.70
N ALA A 240 -12.67 -8.60 13.55
CA ALA A 240 -12.01 -8.83 12.27
C ALA A 240 -12.40 -10.18 11.66
N ALA A 241 -12.49 -11.25 12.46
CA ALA A 241 -12.89 -12.56 11.97
C ALA A 241 -14.33 -12.57 11.45
N ARG A 242 -15.22 -11.80 12.08
CA ARG A 242 -16.59 -11.61 11.58
C ARG A 242 -16.62 -10.80 10.29
N GLU A 243 -15.86 -9.70 10.24
CA GLU A 243 -15.77 -8.84 9.05
C GLU A 243 -15.27 -9.60 7.82
N PHE A 244 -14.27 -10.47 8.02
CA PHE A 244 -13.54 -11.15 6.95
C PHE A 244 -13.93 -12.63 6.75
N ALA A 245 -15.06 -13.07 7.30
CA ALA A 245 -15.50 -14.46 7.21
C ALA A 245 -15.67 -14.97 5.76
N GLY A 246 -15.94 -14.07 4.80
CA GLY A 246 -16.13 -14.41 3.38
C GLY A 246 -14.84 -14.52 2.55
N VAL A 247 -13.67 -14.30 3.14
CA VAL A 247 -12.42 -14.14 2.36
C VAL A 247 -12.00 -15.42 1.64
N GLU A 248 -12.18 -16.61 2.21
CA GLU A 248 -11.87 -17.86 1.50
C GLU A 248 -12.68 -18.00 0.21
N GLU A 249 -13.94 -17.55 0.20
CA GLU A 249 -14.76 -17.59 -1.01
C GLU A 249 -14.25 -16.62 -2.06
N MET A 250 -13.81 -15.43 -1.64
CA MET A 250 -13.14 -14.48 -2.55
C MET A 250 -11.88 -15.10 -3.19
N VAL A 251 -11.06 -15.84 -2.43
CA VAL A 251 -9.87 -16.52 -2.98
C VAL A 251 -10.27 -17.50 -4.07
N LYS A 252 -11.31 -18.33 -3.85
CA LYS A 252 -11.81 -19.27 -4.87
C LYS A 252 -12.36 -18.57 -6.10
N VAL A 253 -13.10 -17.47 -5.91
CA VAL A 253 -13.59 -16.64 -7.02
C VAL A 253 -12.40 -16.08 -7.81
N GLY A 254 -11.41 -15.50 -7.15
CA GLY A 254 -10.18 -15.02 -7.78
C GLY A 254 -9.49 -16.11 -8.58
N GLU A 255 -9.35 -17.32 -8.03
CA GLU A 255 -8.77 -18.47 -8.74
C GLU A 255 -9.56 -18.86 -9.99
N SER A 256 -10.89 -18.84 -9.91
CA SER A 256 -11.76 -19.17 -11.04
C SER A 256 -11.65 -18.14 -12.18
N LEU A 257 -11.42 -16.88 -11.85
CA LEU A 257 -11.33 -15.77 -12.80
C LEU A 257 -9.92 -15.67 -13.42
N PHE A 258 -8.88 -15.78 -12.60
CA PHE A 258 -7.52 -15.34 -12.95
C PHE A 258 -6.47 -16.47 -12.94
N GLY A 259 -6.85 -17.69 -12.55
CA GLY A 259 -5.97 -18.84 -12.46
C GLY A 259 -5.46 -19.10 -11.03
N PRO A 260 -4.64 -20.13 -10.82
CA PRO A 260 -4.30 -20.61 -9.47
C PRO A 260 -3.73 -19.52 -8.54
N TYR A 261 -3.98 -19.66 -7.24
CA TYR A 261 -3.36 -18.83 -6.21
C TYR A 261 -1.99 -19.41 -5.83
N GLU A 262 -0.92 -18.64 -6.05
CA GLU A 262 0.46 -19.15 -6.12
C GLU A 262 1.28 -18.93 -4.84
N TRP A 263 0.63 -18.49 -3.77
CA TRP A 263 1.29 -18.04 -2.55
C TRP A 263 1.01 -18.94 -1.33
N GLU A 264 0.40 -20.11 -1.53
CA GLU A 264 0.01 -21.09 -0.50
C GLU A 264 -1.13 -20.63 0.44
N ARG A 265 -0.95 -19.52 1.15
CA ARG A 265 -1.89 -18.95 2.13
C ARG A 265 -2.18 -17.50 1.80
N PHE A 266 -3.39 -17.05 2.13
CA PHE A 266 -3.81 -15.65 2.07
C PHE A 266 -4.26 -15.22 3.46
N ASP A 267 -3.31 -14.77 4.27
CA ASP A 267 -3.58 -14.30 5.62
C ASP A 267 -3.62 -12.76 5.67
N LEU A 268 -4.32 -12.23 6.65
CA LEU A 268 -4.55 -10.79 6.87
C LEU A 268 -3.94 -10.39 8.22
N LEU A 269 -3.32 -9.22 8.30
CA LEU A 269 -2.92 -8.59 9.56
C LEU A 269 -3.62 -7.25 9.70
N VAL A 270 -4.52 -7.14 10.68
CA VAL A 270 -5.07 -5.86 11.11
C VAL A 270 -4.04 -5.16 11.99
N LEU A 271 -3.49 -4.08 11.46
CA LEU A 271 -2.48 -3.27 12.12
C LEU A 271 -3.09 -2.30 13.14
N PRO A 272 -2.24 -1.63 13.95
CA PRO A 272 -2.67 -0.51 14.77
C PRO A 272 -3.22 0.65 13.92
N PRO A 273 -4.05 1.54 14.49
CA PRO A 273 -4.73 2.59 13.73
C PRO A 273 -3.82 3.63 13.06
N SER A 274 -2.52 3.62 13.37
CA SER A 274 -1.52 4.49 12.75
C SER A 274 -1.14 4.11 11.32
N PHE A 275 -1.53 2.92 10.84
CA PHE A 275 -1.20 2.45 9.49
C PHE A 275 -1.64 3.46 8.41
N PRO A 276 -0.75 3.89 7.50
CA PRO A 276 -1.00 5.02 6.61
C PRO A 276 -1.90 4.71 5.40
N TYR A 277 -2.16 3.43 5.11
CA TYR A 277 -2.89 3.00 3.92
C TYR A 277 -4.18 2.23 4.25
N GLY A 278 -4.95 1.86 3.22
CA GLY A 278 -6.11 0.97 3.38
C GLY A 278 -5.67 -0.48 3.58
N GLY A 279 -4.83 -0.96 2.68
CA GLY A 279 -4.09 -2.19 2.83
C GLY A 279 -2.71 -2.08 2.18
N MET A 280 -1.97 -3.18 2.23
CA MET A 280 -0.75 -3.42 1.47
C MET A 280 -0.70 -4.90 1.14
N GLU A 281 -0.47 -5.21 -0.13
CA GLU A 281 -0.62 -6.50 -0.76
C GLU A 281 0.52 -7.49 -0.48
N ASN A 282 1.17 -7.36 0.69
CA ASN A 282 2.33 -8.17 1.04
C ASN A 282 1.99 -9.67 0.89
N PRO A 283 2.73 -10.43 0.05
CA PRO A 283 2.34 -11.79 -0.29
C PRO A 283 2.19 -12.66 0.95
N ARG A 284 1.11 -13.43 1.01
CA ARG A 284 0.74 -14.30 2.14
C ARG A 284 0.29 -13.59 3.41
N MET A 285 0.55 -12.29 3.57
CA MET A 285 0.29 -11.53 4.81
C MET A 285 -0.14 -10.10 4.48
N VAL A 286 -1.35 -9.94 3.95
CA VAL A 286 -1.91 -8.62 3.61
C VAL A 286 -2.02 -7.78 4.87
N PHE A 287 -1.46 -6.57 4.86
CA PHE A 287 -1.63 -5.62 5.96
C PHE A 287 -2.89 -4.81 5.74
N LEU A 288 -3.66 -4.57 6.79
CA LEU A 288 -4.92 -3.83 6.74
C LEU A 288 -4.97 -2.78 7.85
N THR A 289 -5.54 -1.63 7.55
CA THR A 289 -5.96 -0.65 8.57
C THR A 289 -7.12 -1.22 9.40
N PRO A 290 -7.23 -0.94 10.71
CA PRO A 290 -8.40 -1.33 11.48
C PRO A 290 -9.66 -0.57 11.04
N THR A 291 -9.52 0.51 10.27
CA THR A 291 -10.66 1.29 9.75
C THR A 291 -11.47 0.56 8.69
N VAL A 292 -11.01 -0.61 8.20
CA VAL A 292 -11.83 -1.50 7.36
C VAL A 292 -12.72 -2.44 8.17
N ILE A 293 -12.59 -2.51 9.50
CA ILE A 293 -13.54 -3.27 10.33
C ILE A 293 -14.79 -2.41 10.54
N LYS A 294 -15.76 -2.52 9.62
CA LYS A 294 -16.97 -1.71 9.61
C LYS A 294 -18.10 -2.32 10.44
N GLY A 295 -18.11 -3.64 10.59
CA GLY A 295 -19.10 -4.42 11.34
C GLY A 295 -20.25 -4.96 10.48
N ASP A 296 -20.22 -4.70 9.17
CA ASP A 296 -21.24 -5.08 8.19
C ASP A 296 -20.65 -5.88 7.00
N ALA A 297 -19.38 -6.30 7.10
CA ALA A 297 -18.60 -6.98 6.07
C ALA A 297 -18.28 -6.13 4.81
N ALA A 298 -18.66 -4.85 4.76
CA ALA A 298 -18.32 -3.99 3.64
C ALA A 298 -16.80 -3.70 3.57
N GLY A 299 -16.07 -3.87 4.67
CA GLY A 299 -14.61 -3.82 4.70
C GLY A 299 -13.92 -4.88 3.84
N ALA A 300 -14.59 -5.99 3.58
CA ALA A 300 -14.06 -7.08 2.76
C ALA A 300 -13.81 -6.67 1.30
N GLN A 301 -14.34 -5.53 0.84
CA GLN A 301 -14.00 -4.97 -0.47
C GLN A 301 -12.51 -4.62 -0.57
N VAL A 302 -11.93 -4.00 0.47
CA VAL A 302 -10.50 -3.71 0.49
C VAL A 302 -9.73 -5.02 0.39
N VAL A 303 -10.18 -6.07 1.09
CA VAL A 303 -9.57 -7.40 0.99
C VAL A 303 -9.66 -7.98 -0.43
N ALA A 304 -10.73 -7.73 -1.18
CA ALA A 304 -10.83 -8.13 -2.59
C ALA A 304 -9.78 -7.43 -3.47
N HIS A 305 -9.45 -6.17 -3.18
CA HIS A 305 -8.38 -5.43 -3.86
C HIS A 305 -7.01 -6.04 -3.54
N GLU A 306 -6.71 -6.24 -2.26
CA GLU A 306 -5.45 -6.85 -1.83
C GLU A 306 -5.30 -8.30 -2.33
N LEU A 307 -6.41 -9.03 -2.43
CA LEU A 307 -6.44 -10.35 -3.04
C LEU A 307 -6.12 -10.28 -4.54
N ALA A 308 -6.72 -9.35 -5.28
CA ALA A 308 -6.48 -9.17 -6.71
C ALA A 308 -5.00 -8.92 -7.02
N HIS A 309 -4.28 -8.20 -6.15
CA HIS A 309 -2.84 -8.01 -6.27
C HIS A 309 -2.03 -9.31 -6.32
N SER A 310 -2.57 -10.40 -5.78
CA SER A 310 -1.96 -11.73 -5.85
C SER A 310 -1.73 -12.21 -7.28
N TRP A 311 -2.42 -11.64 -8.28
CA TRP A 311 -2.16 -11.84 -9.71
C TRP A 311 -1.56 -10.61 -10.38
N THR A 312 -2.03 -9.41 -10.03
CA THR A 312 -1.67 -8.15 -10.71
C THR A 312 -0.96 -7.20 -9.75
N GLY A 313 0.37 -7.19 -9.79
CA GLY A 313 1.24 -6.52 -8.82
C GLY A 313 2.25 -7.51 -8.25
N ASN A 314 1.78 -8.61 -7.65
CA ASN A 314 2.67 -9.58 -7.00
C ASN A 314 3.23 -10.62 -7.97
N LEU A 315 2.40 -11.21 -8.83
CA LEU A 315 2.88 -12.12 -9.88
C LEU A 315 3.46 -11.34 -11.06
N ILE A 316 2.77 -10.28 -11.49
CA ILE A 316 3.19 -9.43 -12.60
C ILE A 316 3.36 -8.03 -12.03
N THR A 317 4.58 -7.56 -11.96
CA THR A 317 4.89 -6.27 -11.30
C THR A 317 5.19 -5.21 -12.35
N ASN A 318 4.81 -3.97 -12.09
CA ASN A 318 5.37 -2.82 -12.78
C ASN A 318 6.90 -2.81 -12.70
N LYS A 319 7.60 -2.45 -13.78
CA LYS A 319 9.07 -2.41 -13.81
C LYS A 319 9.65 -1.17 -13.13
N THR A 320 8.93 -0.05 -13.16
CA THR A 320 9.29 1.21 -12.51
C THR A 320 8.04 1.86 -11.91
N ASN A 321 8.19 2.86 -11.03
CA ASN A 321 7.04 3.61 -10.51
C ASN A 321 6.28 4.41 -11.59
N GLU A 322 6.88 4.64 -12.77
CA GLU A 322 6.16 5.24 -13.91
C GLU A 322 5.14 4.27 -14.51
N ASP A 323 5.34 2.97 -14.33
CA ASP A 323 4.44 1.91 -14.83
C ASP A 323 3.45 1.43 -13.77
N PHE A 324 3.32 2.13 -12.64
CA PHE A 324 2.53 1.72 -11.47
C PHE A 324 1.05 1.42 -11.80
N TRP A 325 0.50 2.05 -12.83
CA TRP A 325 -0.85 1.75 -13.31
C TRP A 325 -1.05 0.30 -13.77
N LEU A 326 0.02 -0.42 -14.15
CA LEU A 326 -0.05 -1.84 -14.50
C LEU A 326 -0.36 -2.72 -13.29
N ASN A 327 0.02 -2.29 -12.09
CA ASN A 327 -0.44 -2.92 -10.87
C ASN A 327 -1.88 -2.46 -10.61
N GLU A 328 -2.04 -1.17 -10.33
CA GLU A 328 -3.28 -0.66 -9.74
C GLU A 328 -4.48 -0.71 -10.68
N GLY A 329 -4.30 -0.40 -11.96
CA GLY A 329 -5.38 -0.45 -12.95
C GLY A 329 -5.90 -1.87 -13.15
N PHE A 330 -4.98 -2.84 -13.23
CA PHE A 330 -5.34 -4.26 -13.35
C PHE A 330 -5.94 -4.80 -12.06
N THR A 331 -5.41 -4.42 -10.90
CA THR A 331 -5.97 -4.80 -9.59
C THR A 331 -7.36 -4.23 -9.39
N THR A 332 -7.59 -2.94 -9.66
CA THR A 332 -8.92 -2.35 -9.58
C THR A 332 -9.90 -3.02 -10.55
N TYR A 333 -9.44 -3.45 -11.74
CA TYR A 333 -10.25 -4.26 -12.64
C TYR A 333 -10.59 -5.63 -12.04
N ALA A 334 -9.59 -6.35 -11.52
CA ALA A 334 -9.76 -7.68 -10.95
C ALA A 334 -10.59 -7.66 -9.65
N GLU A 335 -10.39 -6.67 -8.78
CA GLU A 335 -11.20 -6.37 -7.60
C GLU A 335 -12.68 -6.28 -7.99
N ARG A 336 -13.01 -5.40 -8.94
CA ARG A 336 -14.40 -5.17 -9.36
C ARG A 336 -15.03 -6.43 -9.94
N ARG A 337 -14.26 -7.28 -10.63
CA ARG A 337 -14.72 -8.60 -11.10
C ARG A 337 -14.97 -9.59 -9.96
N ILE A 338 -14.12 -9.61 -8.93
CA ILE A 338 -14.35 -10.42 -7.73
C ILE A 338 -15.61 -9.95 -7.01
N VAL A 339 -15.75 -8.63 -6.79
CA VAL A 339 -16.94 -8.04 -6.18
C VAL A 339 -18.19 -8.35 -7.00
N GLU A 340 -18.13 -8.26 -8.32
CA GLU A 340 -19.26 -8.57 -9.21
C GLU A 340 -19.77 -10.01 -8.99
N VAL A 341 -18.86 -10.98 -8.89
CA VAL A 341 -19.24 -12.39 -8.69
C VAL A 341 -19.73 -12.66 -7.26
N VAL A 342 -19.10 -12.04 -6.25
CA VAL A 342 -19.40 -12.30 -4.83
C VAL A 342 -20.63 -11.51 -4.35
N GLN A 343 -20.78 -10.27 -4.79
CA GLN A 343 -21.77 -9.31 -4.27
C GLN A 343 -22.76 -8.81 -5.33
N GLY A 344 -22.53 -9.12 -6.61
CA GLY A 344 -23.43 -8.79 -7.72
C GLY A 344 -23.04 -7.55 -8.54
N GLU A 345 -23.64 -7.44 -9.72
CA GLU A 345 -23.34 -6.39 -10.71
C GLU A 345 -23.64 -4.97 -10.22
N GLU A 346 -24.74 -4.75 -9.49
CA GLU A 346 -25.09 -3.44 -8.95
C GLU A 346 -24.02 -2.93 -7.97
N ARG A 347 -23.43 -3.82 -7.18
CA ARG A 347 -22.38 -3.47 -6.22
C ARG A 347 -21.07 -3.13 -6.92
N ALA A 348 -20.69 -3.93 -7.92
CA ALA A 348 -19.55 -3.61 -8.77
C ALA A 348 -19.76 -2.28 -9.52
N ALA A 349 -20.98 -1.98 -9.98
CA ALA A 349 -21.31 -0.71 -10.61
C ALA A 349 -21.22 0.49 -9.66
N LEU A 350 -21.60 0.32 -8.40
CA LEU A 350 -21.40 1.34 -7.37
C LEU A 350 -19.91 1.63 -7.15
N ASN A 351 -19.07 0.60 -7.09
CA ASN A 351 -17.60 0.76 -6.98
C ASN A 351 -17.02 1.51 -8.19
N MET A 352 -17.49 1.20 -9.40
CA MET A 352 -17.12 1.97 -10.60
C MET A 352 -17.54 3.44 -10.47
N GLY A 353 -18.69 3.72 -9.85
CA GLY A 353 -19.23 5.06 -9.65
C GLY A 353 -18.40 5.89 -8.68
N ILE A 354 -18.05 5.31 -7.54
CA ILE A 354 -17.15 5.91 -6.54
C ILE A 354 -15.78 6.18 -7.20
N GLY A 355 -15.23 5.20 -7.91
CA GLY A 355 -13.98 5.34 -8.63
C GLY A 355 -13.99 6.44 -9.70
N TRP A 356 -15.09 6.57 -10.45
CA TRP A 356 -15.27 7.68 -11.39
C TRP A 356 -15.24 9.04 -10.71
N ARG A 357 -15.84 9.17 -9.51
CA ARG A 357 -15.80 10.41 -8.72
C ARG A 357 -14.40 10.69 -8.20
N GLY A 358 -13.69 9.68 -7.70
CA GLY A 358 -12.28 9.77 -7.33
C GLY A 358 -11.41 10.28 -8.48
N LEU A 359 -11.58 9.72 -9.68
CA LEU A 359 -10.84 10.14 -10.87
C LEU A 359 -11.09 11.61 -11.23
N ASN A 360 -12.35 12.06 -11.22
CA ASN A 360 -12.69 13.47 -11.45
C ASN A 360 -12.08 14.40 -10.39
N ARG A 361 -12.07 14.01 -9.11
CA ARG A 361 -11.38 14.77 -8.05
C ARG A 361 -9.89 14.87 -8.30
N MET A 362 -9.24 13.80 -8.79
CA MET A 362 -7.82 13.85 -9.10
C MET A 362 -7.51 14.79 -10.26
N MET A 363 -8.40 14.92 -11.26
CA MET A 363 -8.25 15.94 -12.31
C MET A 363 -8.24 17.35 -11.73
N GLU A 364 -9.13 17.65 -10.78
CA GLU A 364 -9.15 18.94 -10.11
C GLU A 364 -7.92 19.15 -9.22
N ARG A 365 -7.48 18.11 -8.48
CA ARG A 365 -6.27 18.17 -7.63
C ARG A 365 -5.02 18.50 -8.45
N PHE A 366 -4.90 17.92 -9.64
CA PHE A 366 -3.72 18.06 -10.50
C PHE A 366 -3.90 19.07 -11.64
N LYS A 367 -4.92 19.93 -11.61
CA LYS A 367 -5.18 20.93 -12.66
C LYS A 367 -3.98 21.85 -12.95
N ASP A 368 -3.16 22.13 -11.93
CA ASP A 368 -1.98 22.98 -12.03
C ASP A 368 -0.71 22.19 -12.44
N ASN A 369 -0.76 20.86 -12.42
CA ASN A 369 0.29 19.98 -12.94
C ASN A 369 -0.31 18.67 -13.47
N MET A 370 -0.80 18.73 -14.70
CA MET A 370 -1.52 17.63 -15.34
C MET A 370 -0.64 16.41 -15.68
N GLU A 371 0.68 16.47 -15.51
CA GLU A 371 1.57 15.31 -15.73
C GLU A 371 1.13 14.09 -14.91
N PHE A 372 0.72 14.30 -13.66
CA PHE A 372 0.28 13.24 -12.74
C PHE A 372 -1.14 12.74 -13.02
N THR A 373 -1.78 13.20 -14.11
CA THR A 373 -3.04 12.64 -14.62
C THR A 373 -2.81 11.61 -15.73
N LYS A 374 -1.56 11.42 -16.17
CA LYS A 374 -1.18 10.35 -17.11
C LYS A 374 -1.14 9.00 -16.38
N LEU A 375 -1.29 7.90 -17.13
CA LEU A 375 -1.03 6.57 -16.57
C LEU A 375 0.47 6.30 -16.45
N LYS A 376 1.26 6.87 -17.37
CA LYS A 376 2.72 6.81 -17.35
C LYS A 376 3.32 8.21 -17.14
N PRO A 377 3.29 8.75 -15.91
CA PRO A 377 3.89 10.04 -15.61
C PRO A 377 5.42 9.94 -15.63
N LYS A 378 6.11 11.05 -15.91
CA LYS A 378 7.56 11.16 -15.69
C LYS A 378 7.86 11.40 -14.22
N MET A 379 8.71 10.57 -13.62
CA MET A 379 8.93 10.55 -12.17
C MET A 379 10.37 10.77 -11.71
N ALA A 380 11.30 11.05 -12.63
CA ALA A 380 12.69 11.34 -12.27
C ALA A 380 12.80 12.53 -11.30
N GLY A 381 13.44 12.30 -10.14
CA GLY A 381 13.62 13.31 -9.09
C GLY A 381 12.35 13.64 -8.30
N ILE A 382 11.29 12.85 -8.43
CA ILE A 382 10.01 13.03 -7.74
C ILE A 382 9.84 11.87 -6.75
N ASP A 383 9.55 12.18 -5.49
CA ASP A 383 9.19 11.15 -4.52
C ASP A 383 7.85 10.51 -4.89
N PRO A 384 7.75 9.18 -5.08
CA PRO A 384 6.50 8.50 -5.36
C PRO A 384 5.37 8.82 -4.36
N ASP A 385 5.69 9.01 -3.08
CA ASP A 385 4.68 9.24 -2.03
C ASP A 385 4.03 10.64 -2.13
N ASP A 386 4.75 11.62 -2.67
CA ASP A 386 4.26 13.00 -2.82
C ASP A 386 3.14 13.11 -3.85
N VAL A 387 3.22 12.29 -4.90
CA VAL A 387 2.33 12.34 -6.07
C VAL A 387 1.34 11.18 -6.13
N TYR A 388 1.40 10.25 -5.17
CA TYR A 388 0.42 9.18 -5.01
C TYR A 388 -1.04 9.69 -5.09
N SER A 389 -1.86 8.96 -5.83
CA SER A 389 -3.24 9.35 -6.15
C SER A 389 -4.08 8.17 -6.66
N GLU A 390 -5.37 8.42 -6.86
CA GLU A 390 -6.33 7.46 -7.45
C GLU A 390 -6.22 7.37 -8.99
N VAL A 391 -5.36 8.16 -9.65
CA VAL A 391 -5.20 8.16 -11.11
C VAL A 391 -4.78 6.78 -11.67
N PRO A 392 -3.68 6.15 -11.21
CA PRO A 392 -3.25 4.85 -11.74
C PRO A 392 -4.30 3.74 -11.53
N TYR A 393 -5.05 3.79 -10.43
CA TYR A 393 -6.18 2.91 -10.12
C TYR A 393 -7.32 3.11 -11.12
N GLU A 394 -7.89 4.31 -11.16
CA GLU A 394 -9.18 4.54 -11.80
C GLU A 394 -9.07 4.81 -13.29
N LYS A 395 -8.05 5.55 -13.72
CA LYS A 395 -7.79 5.70 -15.16
C LYS A 395 -7.26 4.38 -15.75
N GLY A 396 -6.50 3.61 -14.98
CA GLY A 396 -6.01 2.29 -15.38
C GLY A 396 -7.17 1.31 -15.54
N PHE A 397 -8.09 1.27 -14.57
CA PHE A 397 -9.35 0.54 -14.68
C PHE A 397 -10.14 0.95 -15.93
N GLN A 398 -10.34 2.25 -16.15
CA GLN A 398 -11.10 2.76 -17.30
C GLN A 398 -10.48 2.33 -18.63
N PHE A 399 -9.15 2.25 -18.69
CA PHE A 399 -8.45 1.76 -19.89
C PHE A 399 -8.74 0.28 -20.15
N LEU A 400 -8.61 -0.57 -19.12
CA LEU A 400 -8.88 -2.00 -19.24
C LEU A 400 -10.35 -2.28 -19.53
N TRP A 401 -11.25 -1.55 -18.88
CA TRP A 401 -12.68 -1.64 -19.15
C TRP A 401 -13.04 -1.15 -20.56
N ARG A 402 -12.36 -0.11 -21.08
CA ARG A 402 -12.49 0.32 -22.48
C ARG A 402 -12.07 -0.76 -23.47
N ILE A 403 -11.00 -1.52 -23.17
CA ILE A 403 -10.57 -2.67 -23.96
C ILE A 403 -11.62 -3.79 -23.89
N GLU A 404 -12.12 -4.13 -22.68
CA GLU A 404 -13.18 -5.13 -22.51
C GLU A 404 -14.41 -4.80 -23.35
N ARG A 405 -14.91 -3.56 -23.28
CA ARG A 405 -16.07 -3.11 -24.08
C ARG A 405 -15.81 -3.21 -25.60
N GLN A 406 -14.55 -3.09 -26.03
CA GLN A 406 -14.19 -3.17 -27.45
C GLN A 406 -14.25 -4.60 -27.99
N ILE A 407 -13.77 -5.57 -27.20
CA ILE A 407 -13.57 -6.94 -27.67
C ILE A 407 -14.57 -7.95 -27.07
N GLY A 408 -15.35 -7.51 -26.10
CA GLY A 408 -16.25 -8.33 -25.32
C GLY A 408 -15.54 -9.06 -24.18
N ARG A 409 -16.23 -9.18 -23.04
CA ARG A 409 -15.71 -9.84 -21.83
C ARG A 409 -15.12 -11.24 -22.07
N PRO A 410 -15.75 -12.16 -22.82
CA PRO A 410 -15.16 -13.48 -23.04
C PRO A 410 -13.78 -13.43 -23.71
N ALA A 411 -13.56 -12.51 -24.66
CA ALA A 411 -12.26 -12.34 -25.30
C ALA A 411 -11.24 -11.66 -24.37
N PHE A 412 -11.70 -10.72 -23.54
CA PHE A 412 -10.87 -10.06 -22.55
C PHE A 412 -10.43 -11.00 -21.42
N ASP A 413 -11.32 -11.88 -20.93
CA ASP A 413 -10.98 -12.90 -19.93
C ASP A 413 -9.90 -13.86 -20.46
N GLU A 414 -10.00 -14.29 -21.72
CA GLU A 414 -8.96 -15.10 -22.36
C GLU A 414 -7.66 -14.33 -22.58
N PHE A 415 -7.72 -13.02 -22.85
CA PHE A 415 -6.55 -12.15 -22.89
C PHE A 415 -5.87 -12.06 -21.52
N LEU A 416 -6.63 -11.87 -20.43
CA LEU A 416 -6.11 -11.79 -19.07
C LEU A 416 -5.43 -13.10 -18.64
N LYS A 417 -6.02 -14.26 -18.92
CA LYS A 417 -5.39 -15.56 -18.65
C LYS A 417 -4.05 -15.70 -19.38
N LYS A 418 -3.98 -15.28 -20.65
CA LYS A 418 -2.72 -15.28 -21.42
C LYS A 418 -1.70 -14.30 -20.87
N TYR A 419 -2.15 -13.10 -20.48
CA TYR A 419 -1.31 -12.07 -19.86
C TYR A 419 -0.66 -12.61 -18.57
N ILE A 420 -1.47 -13.17 -17.67
CA ILE A 420 -1.01 -13.77 -16.41
C ILE A 420 -0.06 -14.93 -16.67
N ALA A 421 -0.44 -15.87 -17.54
CA ALA A 421 0.43 -17.01 -17.86
C ALA A 421 1.77 -16.59 -18.50
N THR A 422 1.81 -15.49 -19.25
CA THR A 422 3.03 -15.02 -19.95
C THR A 422 4.00 -14.31 -19.01
N PHE A 423 3.48 -13.47 -18.12
CA PHE A 423 4.29 -12.56 -17.30
C PHE A 423 4.37 -12.95 -15.82
N LYS A 424 3.84 -14.11 -15.44
CA LYS A 424 3.94 -14.64 -14.07
C LYS A 424 5.40 -14.61 -13.57
N PHE A 425 5.59 -14.03 -12.39
CA PHE A 425 6.88 -13.75 -11.73
C PHE A 425 7.85 -12.85 -12.51
N GLN A 426 7.34 -11.93 -13.33
CA GLN A 426 8.13 -10.96 -14.08
C GLN A 426 7.75 -9.53 -13.73
N SER A 427 8.65 -8.60 -14.05
CA SER A 427 8.40 -7.17 -13.98
C SER A 427 8.36 -6.59 -15.39
N ILE A 428 7.29 -5.87 -15.74
CA ILE A 428 7.04 -5.36 -17.10
C ILE A 428 6.82 -3.85 -17.12
N ASP A 429 7.20 -3.22 -18.22
CA ASP A 429 6.89 -1.81 -18.49
C ASP A 429 5.64 -1.69 -19.38
N THR A 430 5.12 -0.46 -19.48
CA THR A 430 3.93 -0.15 -20.25
C THR A 430 4.09 -0.51 -21.72
N GLU A 431 5.27 -0.29 -22.31
CA GLU A 431 5.57 -0.66 -23.69
C GLU A 431 5.43 -2.17 -23.91
N THR A 432 5.95 -2.98 -22.98
CA THR A 432 5.81 -4.45 -23.01
C THR A 432 4.34 -4.86 -22.99
N PHE A 433 3.53 -4.24 -22.12
CA PHE A 433 2.08 -4.48 -22.09
C PHE A 433 1.41 -4.10 -23.42
N LEU A 434 1.67 -2.90 -23.96
CA LEU A 434 1.06 -2.43 -25.21
C LEU A 434 1.44 -3.31 -26.41
N GLN A 435 2.68 -3.80 -26.48
CA GLN A 435 3.10 -4.76 -27.50
C GLN A 435 2.38 -6.10 -27.35
N PHE A 436 2.25 -6.59 -26.12
CA PHE A 436 1.50 -7.82 -25.83
C PHE A 436 0.02 -7.69 -26.21
N LEU A 437 -0.60 -6.55 -25.90
CA LEU A 437 -1.97 -6.22 -26.27
C LEU A 437 -2.16 -6.26 -27.79
N LYS A 438 -1.35 -5.54 -28.56
CA LYS A 438 -1.42 -5.53 -30.04
C LYS A 438 -1.23 -6.91 -30.66
N LYS A 439 -0.31 -7.71 -30.10
CA LYS A 439 -0.04 -9.07 -30.57
C LYS A 439 -1.23 -10.01 -30.35
N ASN A 440 -1.92 -9.90 -29.22
CA ASN A 440 -3.01 -10.80 -28.84
C ASN A 440 -4.40 -10.29 -29.22
N VAL A 441 -4.51 -9.00 -29.56
CA VAL A 441 -5.74 -8.35 -30.02
C VAL A 441 -5.41 -7.51 -31.27
N PRO A 442 -5.18 -8.15 -32.44
CA PRO A 442 -4.72 -7.44 -33.63
C PRO A 442 -5.70 -6.35 -34.09
N GLY A 443 -5.17 -5.15 -34.33
CA GLY A 443 -5.94 -4.01 -34.82
C GLY A 443 -6.65 -3.20 -33.74
N ILE A 444 -6.43 -3.51 -32.46
CA ILE A 444 -6.97 -2.74 -31.32
C ILE A 444 -6.55 -1.27 -31.36
N GLU A 445 -5.35 -0.98 -31.86
CA GLU A 445 -4.81 0.37 -32.04
C GLU A 445 -5.57 1.20 -33.09
N ASN A 446 -6.38 0.57 -33.94
CA ASN A 446 -7.27 1.26 -34.87
C ASN A 446 -8.62 1.63 -34.23
N GLN A 447 -8.91 1.11 -33.04
CA GLN A 447 -10.18 1.26 -32.32
C GLN A 447 -10.04 2.09 -31.04
N ILE A 448 -8.85 2.04 -30.43
CA ILE A 448 -8.51 2.74 -29.20
C ILE A 448 -7.18 3.46 -29.42
N ASP A 449 -7.14 4.76 -29.11
CA ASP A 449 -5.89 5.52 -29.08
C ASP A 449 -5.08 5.14 -27.83
N LEU A 450 -4.30 4.06 -27.95
CA LEU A 450 -3.50 3.53 -26.84
C LEU A 450 -2.51 4.57 -26.27
N GLN A 451 -2.01 5.46 -27.12
CA GLN A 451 -1.07 6.50 -26.70
C GLN A 451 -1.79 7.57 -25.87
N LEU A 452 -2.98 8.00 -26.29
CA LEU A 452 -3.80 8.93 -25.52
C LEU A 452 -4.15 8.38 -24.13
N TRP A 453 -4.47 7.09 -24.04
CA TRP A 453 -4.78 6.45 -22.75
C TRP A 453 -3.60 6.48 -21.78
N VAL A 454 -2.40 6.14 -22.26
CA VAL A 454 -1.22 6.03 -21.40
C VAL A 454 -0.56 7.38 -21.12
N GLU A 455 -0.36 8.17 -22.15
CA GLU A 455 0.50 9.37 -22.17
C GLU A 455 -0.29 10.68 -22.23
N GLY A 456 -1.58 10.60 -22.53
CA GLY A 456 -2.49 11.74 -22.52
C GLY A 456 -2.82 12.19 -21.10
N THR A 457 -2.93 13.50 -20.92
CA THR A 457 -3.42 14.11 -19.68
C THR A 457 -4.95 14.10 -19.62
N GLY A 458 -5.51 14.23 -18.42
CA GLY A 458 -6.97 14.25 -18.23
C GLY A 458 -7.62 12.88 -18.38
N ILE A 459 -8.95 12.87 -18.45
CA ILE A 459 -9.74 11.66 -18.73
C ILE A 459 -9.94 11.56 -20.25
N PRO A 460 -9.55 10.44 -20.91
CA PRO A 460 -9.78 10.24 -22.33
C PRO A 460 -11.28 10.34 -22.71
N PRO A 461 -11.62 10.88 -23.89
CA PRO A 461 -13.01 11.16 -24.26
C PRO A 461 -13.86 9.90 -24.47
N ASP A 462 -13.24 8.73 -24.62
CA ASP A 462 -13.90 7.42 -24.72
C ASP A 462 -13.90 6.63 -23.40
N ALA A 463 -13.45 7.22 -22.29
CA ALA A 463 -13.76 6.74 -20.95
C ALA A 463 -15.27 6.90 -20.68
N MET A 464 -15.85 6.07 -19.81
CA MET A 464 -17.28 6.18 -19.50
C MET A 464 -17.53 6.23 -18.01
N GLU A 465 -18.44 7.13 -17.64
CA GLU A 465 -19.14 7.06 -16.36
C GLU A 465 -20.01 5.79 -16.34
N PRO A 466 -20.04 5.03 -15.22
CA PRO A 466 -20.88 3.84 -15.13
C PRO A 466 -22.37 4.17 -15.25
N ASP A 467 -23.11 3.22 -15.80
CA ASP A 467 -24.56 3.30 -15.96
C ASP A 467 -25.24 2.21 -15.13
N SER A 468 -25.69 2.55 -13.91
CA SER A 468 -26.59 1.72 -13.11
C SER A 468 -27.75 2.53 -12.54
N ALA A 469 -28.85 1.85 -12.24
CA ALA A 469 -30.05 2.48 -11.69
C ALA A 469 -29.77 3.09 -10.30
N THR A 470 -29.03 2.36 -9.46
CA THR A 470 -28.65 2.80 -8.11
C THR A 470 -27.75 4.02 -8.17
N TYR A 471 -26.71 3.99 -9.01
CA TYR A 471 -25.78 5.11 -9.20
C TYR A 471 -26.51 6.38 -9.66
N LYS A 472 -27.34 6.26 -10.72
CA LYS A 472 -28.14 7.39 -11.24
C LYS A 472 -29.10 7.95 -10.19
N LYS A 473 -29.75 7.09 -9.40
CA LYS A 473 -30.64 7.51 -8.31
C LYS A 473 -29.88 8.32 -7.25
N ILE A 474 -28.72 7.83 -6.80
CA ILE A 474 -27.91 8.50 -5.78
C ILE A 474 -27.41 9.86 -6.29
N CYS A 475 -26.85 9.92 -7.51
CA CYS A 475 -26.41 11.17 -8.12
C CYS A 475 -27.57 12.17 -8.31
N ALA A 476 -28.76 11.70 -8.67
CA ALA A 476 -29.94 12.56 -8.79
C ALA A 476 -30.34 13.17 -7.43
N LEU A 477 -30.37 12.36 -6.36
CA LEU A 477 -30.64 12.85 -5.00
C LEU A 477 -29.58 13.86 -4.54
N ALA A 478 -28.30 13.61 -4.83
CA ALA A 478 -27.22 14.55 -4.50
C ALA A 478 -27.38 15.89 -5.23
N ALA A 479 -27.81 15.88 -6.50
CA ALA A 479 -28.05 17.10 -7.27
C ALA A 479 -29.21 17.96 -6.70
N GLU A 480 -30.21 17.33 -6.09
CA GLU A 480 -31.33 18.03 -5.45
C GLU A 480 -30.90 18.78 -4.17
N PHE A 481 -29.78 18.42 -3.56
CA PHE A 481 -29.25 19.06 -2.35
C PHE A 481 -29.04 20.56 -2.53
N LYS A 482 -28.65 21.01 -3.73
CA LYS A 482 -28.49 22.44 -4.06
C LYS A 482 -29.77 23.26 -3.88
N SER A 483 -30.94 22.61 -4.00
CA SER A 483 -32.24 23.24 -3.77
C SER A 483 -32.71 23.18 -2.31
N GLY A 484 -31.86 22.68 -1.40
CA GLY A 484 -32.21 22.48 0.02
C GLY A 484 -33.00 21.20 0.29
N LYS A 485 -33.22 20.35 -0.71
CA LYS A 485 -33.92 19.08 -0.55
C LYS A 485 -32.95 18.00 -0.06
N LEU A 486 -33.24 17.46 1.12
CA LEU A 486 -32.58 16.26 1.65
C LEU A 486 -33.30 15.02 1.14
N PRO A 487 -32.60 13.88 0.92
CA PRO A 487 -33.28 12.61 0.67
C PRO A 487 -34.24 12.29 1.82
N SER A 488 -35.28 11.52 1.56
CA SER A 488 -36.19 11.00 2.59
C SER A 488 -35.61 9.79 3.31
N GLU A 489 -36.15 9.44 4.47
CA GLU A 489 -35.75 8.22 5.19
C GLU A 489 -36.03 6.96 4.38
N ASP A 490 -37.16 6.92 3.66
CA ASP A 490 -37.51 5.79 2.78
C ASP A 490 -36.56 5.67 1.58
N GLU A 491 -36.05 6.78 1.04
CA GLU A 491 -35.14 6.76 -0.10
C GLU A 491 -33.76 6.19 0.21
N VAL A 492 -33.34 6.28 1.48
CA VAL A 492 -32.02 5.87 1.98
C VAL A 492 -32.09 4.72 2.98
N ALA A 493 -33.27 4.12 3.18
CA ALA A 493 -33.48 3.07 4.17
C ALA A 493 -32.53 1.86 3.97
N ASP A 494 -32.21 1.57 2.70
CA ASP A 494 -31.33 0.47 2.31
C ASP A 494 -29.88 0.91 2.04
N TRP A 495 -29.53 2.17 2.32
CA TRP A 495 -28.16 2.65 2.08
C TRP A 495 -27.18 2.10 3.11
N SER A 496 -26.08 1.57 2.60
CA SER A 496 -24.89 1.22 3.37
C SER A 496 -23.82 2.30 3.23
N GLY A 497 -22.61 2.05 3.75
CA GLY A 497 -21.51 3.01 3.73
C GLY A 497 -21.18 3.53 2.33
N GLN A 498 -21.22 2.67 1.31
CA GLN A 498 -20.86 3.06 -0.06
C GLN A 498 -21.89 3.97 -0.73
N GLU A 499 -23.19 3.75 -0.51
CA GLU A 499 -24.22 4.63 -1.05
C GLU A 499 -24.15 6.01 -0.39
N TRP A 500 -23.87 6.06 0.92
CA TRP A 500 -23.62 7.30 1.65
C TRP A 500 -22.34 8.01 1.19
N GLU A 501 -21.24 7.28 1.01
CA GLU A 501 -19.98 7.81 0.46
C GLU A 501 -20.24 8.43 -0.91
N LEU A 502 -20.88 7.69 -1.82
CA LEU A 502 -21.20 8.19 -3.15
C LEU A 502 -22.10 9.43 -3.09
N TYR A 503 -23.16 9.42 -2.26
CA TYR A 503 -24.04 10.57 -2.11
C TYR A 503 -23.28 11.81 -1.65
N LEU A 504 -22.49 11.69 -0.57
CA LEU A 504 -21.72 12.78 0.02
C LEU A 504 -20.68 13.34 -0.96
N GLU A 505 -19.99 12.47 -1.69
CA GLU A 505 -18.99 12.86 -2.68
C GLU A 505 -19.59 13.51 -3.94
N ASN A 506 -20.90 13.36 -4.17
CA ASN A 506 -21.63 14.01 -5.26
C ASN A 506 -22.33 15.30 -4.83
N LEU A 507 -22.25 15.68 -3.55
CA LEU A 507 -22.82 16.94 -3.11
C LEU A 507 -22.07 18.14 -3.69
N PRO A 508 -22.77 19.27 -3.95
CA PRO A 508 -22.10 20.50 -4.34
C PRO A 508 -21.11 20.95 -3.27
N THR A 509 -20.04 21.64 -3.68
CA THR A 509 -19.06 22.21 -2.74
C THR A 509 -19.51 23.54 -2.14
N ASP A 510 -20.40 24.25 -2.82
CA ASP A 510 -21.03 25.50 -2.39
C ASP A 510 -22.29 25.21 -1.55
N VAL A 511 -22.09 24.80 -0.29
CA VAL A 511 -23.18 24.45 0.64
C VAL A 511 -23.24 25.37 1.85
N GLU A 512 -24.45 25.67 2.31
CA GLU A 512 -24.69 26.48 3.50
C GLU A 512 -24.54 25.63 4.77
N ALA A 513 -24.03 26.23 5.85
CA ALA A 513 -23.87 25.56 7.14
C ALA A 513 -25.19 24.94 7.65
N SER A 514 -26.32 25.61 7.42
CA SER A 514 -27.64 25.10 7.81
C SER A 514 -28.05 23.82 7.07
N GLN A 515 -27.64 23.65 5.80
CA GLN A 515 -27.93 22.44 5.03
C GLN A 515 -27.10 21.26 5.54
N VAL A 516 -25.83 21.49 5.85
CA VAL A 516 -24.93 20.49 6.44
C VAL A 516 -25.46 20.06 7.82
N THR A 517 -25.86 21.02 8.67
CA THR A 517 -26.46 20.72 9.97
C THR A 517 -27.76 19.93 9.84
N ALA A 518 -28.66 20.32 8.93
CA ALA A 518 -29.92 19.59 8.72
C ALA A 518 -29.69 18.15 8.23
N LEU A 519 -28.70 17.93 7.36
CA LEU A 519 -28.33 16.60 6.90
C LEU A 519 -27.84 15.72 8.05
N ASP A 520 -26.96 16.25 8.89
CA ASP A 520 -26.39 15.51 10.01
C ASP A 520 -27.37 15.30 11.17
N GLU A 521 -28.25 16.27 11.43
CA GLU A 521 -29.32 16.12 12.42
C GLU A 521 -30.21 14.92 12.08
N ARG A 522 -30.47 14.71 10.78
CA ARG A 522 -31.28 13.62 10.27
C ARG A 522 -30.55 12.27 10.25
N TYR A 523 -29.30 12.23 9.84
CA TYR A 523 -28.60 10.98 9.52
C TYR A 523 -27.36 10.66 10.35
N LYS A 524 -26.92 11.57 11.23
CA LYS A 524 -25.79 11.37 12.16
C LYS A 524 -24.50 10.94 11.46
N LEU A 525 -24.21 11.53 10.29
CA LEU A 525 -23.08 11.19 9.43
C LEU A 525 -21.74 11.58 10.07
N SER A 526 -21.69 12.66 10.84
CA SER A 526 -20.51 13.10 11.60
C SER A 526 -20.06 12.07 12.65
N GLU A 527 -20.99 11.26 13.16
CA GLU A 527 -20.75 10.23 14.17
C GLU A 527 -20.62 8.82 13.58
N SER A 528 -20.66 8.68 12.25
CA SER A 528 -20.61 7.38 11.57
C SER A 528 -19.42 6.53 12.00
N ARG A 529 -19.62 5.22 12.13
CA ARG A 529 -18.52 4.27 12.36
C ARG A 529 -17.72 3.98 11.09
N ASP A 530 -18.34 4.15 9.93
CA ASP A 530 -17.65 4.08 8.65
C ASP A 530 -16.89 5.38 8.42
N TYR A 531 -15.56 5.29 8.41
CA TYR A 531 -14.69 6.45 8.21
C TYR A 531 -14.82 7.03 6.80
N GLU A 532 -15.20 6.25 5.79
CA GLU A 532 -15.43 6.78 4.43
C GLU A 532 -16.59 7.78 4.46
N VAL A 533 -17.69 7.41 5.11
CA VAL A 533 -18.87 8.27 5.31
C VAL A 533 -18.53 9.47 6.20
N LYS A 534 -17.91 9.23 7.35
CA LYS A 534 -17.56 10.29 8.31
C LYS A 534 -16.64 11.33 7.67
N VAL A 535 -15.60 10.90 6.97
CA VAL A 535 -14.62 11.81 6.36
C VAL A 535 -15.23 12.57 5.20
N ALA A 536 -16.01 11.92 4.33
CA ALA A 536 -16.73 12.60 3.26
C ALA A 536 -17.65 13.70 3.80
N PHE A 537 -18.39 13.42 4.89
CA PHE A 537 -19.23 14.41 5.55
C PHE A 537 -18.39 15.54 6.18
N LEU A 538 -17.35 15.23 6.95
CA LEU A 538 -16.52 16.24 7.61
C LEU A 538 -15.78 17.12 6.59
N GLN A 539 -15.35 16.56 5.45
CA GLN A 539 -14.73 17.31 4.37
C GLN A 539 -15.69 18.32 3.75
N LEU A 540 -16.98 17.98 3.63
CA LEU A 540 -18.05 18.90 3.22
C LEU A 540 -18.32 19.98 4.28
N ALA A 541 -18.28 19.60 5.56
CA ALA A 541 -18.63 20.47 6.67
C ALA A 541 -17.58 21.56 6.97
N ILE A 542 -16.29 21.24 6.87
CA ILE A 542 -15.20 22.16 7.24
C ILE A 542 -15.29 23.53 6.53
N PRO A 543 -15.45 23.61 5.18
CA PRO A 543 -15.50 24.89 4.47
C PRO A 543 -16.69 25.79 4.84
N THR A 544 -17.75 25.23 5.45
CA THR A 544 -18.91 26.02 5.91
C THR A 544 -18.64 26.84 7.16
N GLY A 545 -17.53 26.56 7.87
CA GLY A 545 -17.19 27.21 9.13
C GLY A 545 -18.05 26.77 10.33
N CYS A 546 -18.85 25.69 10.24
CA CYS A 546 -19.58 25.20 11.41
C CYS A 546 -18.62 24.60 12.45
N LYS A 547 -18.32 25.39 13.48
CA LYS A 547 -17.49 24.99 14.63
C LYS A 547 -18.03 23.77 15.37
N CYS A 548 -19.31 23.45 15.20
CA CYS A 548 -19.98 22.28 15.74
C CYS A 548 -19.28 20.95 15.40
N TYR A 549 -18.63 20.87 14.22
CA TYR A 549 -17.98 19.65 13.73
C TYR A 549 -16.48 19.57 14.02
N PHE A 550 -15.83 20.65 14.46
CA PHE A 550 -14.37 20.67 14.64
C PHE A 550 -13.89 19.70 15.72
N ASN A 551 -14.72 19.40 16.71
CA ASN A 551 -14.43 18.36 17.69
C ASN A 551 -14.39 16.96 17.06
N GLU A 552 -15.30 16.65 16.13
CA GLU A 552 -15.27 15.37 15.42
C GLU A 552 -14.12 15.28 14.41
N VAL A 553 -13.76 16.40 13.76
CA VAL A 553 -12.54 16.49 12.94
C VAL A 553 -11.29 16.19 13.77
N GLU A 554 -11.16 16.83 14.94
CA GLU A 554 -10.02 16.63 15.84
C GLU A 554 -9.95 15.19 16.36
N LYS A 555 -11.08 14.60 16.78
CA LYS A 555 -11.15 13.19 17.17
C LYS A 555 -10.72 12.27 16.03
N CYS A 556 -11.25 12.49 14.82
CA CYS A 556 -10.91 11.68 13.65
C CYS A 556 -9.40 11.73 13.38
N LEU A 557 -8.83 12.92 13.25
CA LEU A 557 -7.40 13.10 12.97
C LEU A 557 -6.51 12.48 14.06
N LYS A 558 -6.91 12.52 15.33
CA LYS A 558 -6.12 11.92 16.42
C LYS A 558 -6.25 10.40 16.57
N GLN A 559 -7.23 9.78 15.94
CA GLN A 559 -7.53 8.36 16.12
C GLN A 559 -7.03 7.45 15.00
N VAL A 560 -6.79 7.98 13.81
CA VAL A 560 -6.40 7.19 12.63
C VAL A 560 -5.25 7.83 11.87
N GLY A 561 -4.39 7.01 11.28
CA GLY A 561 -3.22 7.42 10.50
C GLY A 561 -3.41 7.34 8.98
N ARG A 562 -4.55 6.81 8.50
CA ARG A 562 -4.79 6.54 7.08
C ARG A 562 -4.80 7.84 6.26
N MET A 563 -3.92 7.94 5.27
CA MET A 563 -3.75 9.14 4.45
C MET A 563 -4.99 9.48 3.62
N LYS A 564 -5.81 8.49 3.24
CA LYS A 564 -7.12 8.72 2.60
C LYS A 564 -8.02 9.63 3.45
N TYR A 565 -7.83 9.65 4.77
CA TYR A 565 -8.59 10.49 5.70
C TYR A 565 -7.84 11.74 6.13
N LEU A 566 -6.56 11.61 6.45
CA LEU A 566 -5.73 12.74 6.90
C LEU A 566 -5.62 13.82 5.82
N ARG A 567 -5.30 13.42 4.59
CA ARG A 567 -5.04 14.35 3.47
C ARG A 567 -6.25 15.28 3.20
N PRO A 568 -7.49 14.79 2.99
CA PRO A 568 -8.62 15.67 2.73
C PRO A 568 -8.95 16.57 3.92
N LEU A 569 -8.95 16.05 5.16
CA LEU A 569 -9.31 16.86 6.34
C LEU A 569 -8.28 17.97 6.62
N TYR A 570 -6.99 17.65 6.61
CA TYR A 570 -5.94 18.67 6.77
C TYR A 570 -5.94 19.67 5.61
N SER A 571 -6.15 19.21 4.37
CA SER A 571 -6.23 20.11 3.21
C SER A 571 -7.43 21.06 3.31
N SER A 572 -8.59 20.57 3.76
CA SER A 572 -9.77 21.40 3.96
C SER A 572 -9.53 22.45 5.04
N LEU A 573 -8.97 22.08 6.19
CA LEU A 573 -8.63 23.05 7.25
C LEU A 573 -7.60 24.08 6.79
N ALA A 574 -6.55 23.65 6.09
CA ALA A 574 -5.45 24.52 5.64
C ALA A 574 -5.88 25.55 4.58
N LYS A 575 -6.93 25.28 3.82
CA LYS A 575 -7.49 26.18 2.80
C LYS A 575 -8.53 27.17 3.35
N CYS A 576 -8.98 26.98 4.59
CA CYS A 576 -9.99 27.84 5.24
C CYS A 576 -9.35 29.10 5.85
N SER A 577 -9.95 29.66 6.91
CA SER A 577 -9.45 30.88 7.54
C SER A 577 -8.20 30.60 8.38
N SER A 578 -7.55 31.67 8.84
CA SER A 578 -6.41 31.57 9.75
C SER A 578 -6.73 30.80 11.04
N GLU A 579 -7.99 30.81 11.50
CA GLU A 579 -8.41 30.06 12.70
C GLU A 579 -8.37 28.55 12.46
N GLU A 580 -8.94 28.06 11.34
CA GLU A 580 -8.91 26.63 11.00
C GLU A 580 -7.49 26.14 10.69
N LYS A 581 -6.65 26.98 10.11
CA LYS A 581 -5.24 26.65 9.89
C LYS A 581 -4.46 26.49 11.20
N MET A 582 -4.68 27.37 12.18
CA MET A 582 -4.10 27.21 13.52
C MET A 582 -4.62 25.96 14.22
N LEU A 583 -5.91 25.63 14.04
CA LEU A 583 -6.49 24.38 14.53
C LEU A 583 -5.77 23.16 13.92
N ALA A 584 -5.56 23.14 12.60
CA ALA A 584 -4.84 22.07 11.91
C ALA A 584 -3.41 21.89 12.44
N GLN A 585 -2.66 22.99 12.61
CA GLN A 585 -1.30 22.97 13.15
C GLN A 585 -1.27 22.45 14.59
N ARG A 586 -2.21 22.89 15.44
CA ARG A 586 -2.35 22.37 16.81
C ARG A 586 -2.61 20.87 16.81
N ILE A 587 -3.62 20.41 16.06
CA ILE A 587 -3.97 18.98 15.99
C ILE A 587 -2.77 18.16 15.51
N PHE A 588 -2.08 18.62 14.45
CA PHE A 588 -0.89 17.95 13.95
C PHE A 588 0.22 17.88 15.01
N SER A 589 0.49 18.97 15.72
CA SER A 589 1.52 18.97 16.77
C SER A 589 1.26 17.96 17.88
N GLU A 590 -0.02 17.68 18.16
CA GLU A 590 -0.47 16.73 19.17
C GLU A 590 -0.55 15.28 18.63
N ALA A 591 -0.74 15.08 17.32
CA ALA A 591 -0.96 13.76 16.70
C ALA A 591 0.24 13.21 15.92
N GLN A 592 1.24 14.03 15.58
CA GLN A 592 2.34 13.65 14.68
C GLN A 592 3.12 12.40 15.13
N GLU A 593 3.28 12.19 16.45
CA GLU A 593 3.99 11.03 17.01
C GLU A 593 3.19 9.73 16.91
N PHE A 594 1.89 9.82 16.70
CA PHE A 594 1.04 8.67 16.40
C PHE A 594 1.06 8.33 14.90
N TYR A 595 1.23 9.30 14.01
CA TYR A 595 1.27 9.06 12.57
C TYR A 595 2.52 8.29 12.13
N HIS A 596 2.33 7.40 11.16
CA HIS A 596 3.42 6.77 10.42
C HIS A 596 4.33 7.83 9.78
N PRO A 597 5.66 7.63 9.69
CA PRO A 597 6.59 8.59 9.08
C PRO A 597 6.13 9.12 7.71
N ILE A 598 5.68 8.24 6.80
CA ILE A 598 5.11 8.62 5.50
C ILE A 598 3.92 9.59 5.65
N ALA A 599 2.95 9.27 6.51
CA ALA A 599 1.78 10.12 6.73
C ALA A 599 2.16 11.47 7.34
N ARG A 600 3.15 11.49 8.24
CA ARG A 600 3.68 12.71 8.85
C ARG A 600 4.24 13.65 7.78
N SER A 601 5.12 13.16 6.91
CA SER A 601 5.72 13.95 5.83
C SER A 601 4.68 14.53 4.87
N VAL A 602 3.65 13.75 4.53
CA VAL A 602 2.54 14.23 3.69
C VAL A 602 1.76 15.36 4.36
N VAL A 603 1.44 15.24 5.66
CA VAL A 603 0.72 16.28 6.39
C VAL A 603 1.57 17.55 6.55
N GLU A 604 2.86 17.41 6.82
CA GLU A 604 3.82 18.53 6.84
C GLU A 604 3.86 19.27 5.49
N ALA A 605 3.88 18.53 4.38
CA ALA A 605 3.82 19.11 3.04
C ALA A 605 2.52 19.88 2.77
N ILE A 606 1.38 19.42 3.30
CA ILE A 606 0.09 20.13 3.19
C ILE A 606 0.13 21.43 3.99
N LEU A 607 0.55 21.37 5.26
CA LEU A 607 0.57 22.53 6.14
C LEU A 607 1.60 23.58 5.70
N SER A 608 2.73 23.14 5.12
CA SER A 608 3.77 24.04 4.62
C SER A 608 3.35 24.82 3.37
N LYS A 609 2.64 24.18 2.42
CA LYS A 609 2.14 24.85 1.20
C LYS A 609 1.18 26.01 1.47
N HIS A 610 0.52 26.00 2.61
CA HIS A 610 -0.44 27.01 3.01
C HIS A 610 0.10 27.96 4.09
N SER A 611 1.41 27.92 4.41
CA SER A 611 2.10 28.69 5.48
C SER A 611 2.02 30.19 5.35
#